data_AF-A0AAW4NHD6-F1
#
_entry.id   AF-A0AAW4NHD6-F1
#
_cell.length_a   1.000
_cell.length_b   1.000
_cell.length_c   1.000
_cell.angle_alpha   90.00
_cell.angle_beta   90.00
_cell.angle_gamma   90.00
#
_symmetry.space_group_name_H-M   'P 1'
#
loop_
_entity.id
_entity.type
_entity.pdbx_description
1 polymer ?
#
loop_
_entity_poly.entity_id
_entity_poly.type
_entity_poly.pdbx_seq_one_letter_code
_entity_poly.pdbx_strand_id
1 'polypeptide(L)'
;MFSNDRNIETIGQLVEVLKHYIELQKESMKLDVVEKIVHLITAVTISAIIVGLVILALIYLSFAAAFLLSNCVGTVAAFSIVGCCYLSMLILCVIFRHQWIEKPLVRFLAQLFFSK
;
A
#
# COMPACT_ATOMS: atom_id res chain seq x y z
N MET A 1 -49.14 -38.54 4.47
CA MET A 1 -48.85 -37.47 5.46
C MET A 1 -47.53 -37.70 6.20
N PHE A 2 -46.51 -38.34 5.60
CA PHE A 2 -45.34 -38.87 6.31
C PHE A 2 -43.97 -38.52 5.69
N SER A 3 -43.89 -37.39 4.98
CA SER A 3 -42.63 -36.97 4.33
C SER A 3 -42.14 -35.60 4.80
N ASN A 4 -42.93 -34.87 5.59
CA ASN A 4 -42.59 -33.52 6.03
C ASN A 4 -41.71 -33.50 7.30
N ASP A 5 -41.94 -34.42 8.25
CA ASP A 5 -41.19 -34.45 9.52
C ASP A 5 -39.71 -34.81 9.34
N ARG A 6 -39.37 -35.73 8.42
CA ARG A 6 -37.96 -36.10 8.17
C ARG A 6 -37.12 -34.99 7.52
N ASN A 7 -37.77 -34.08 6.79
CA ASN A 7 -37.08 -32.95 6.15
C ASN A 7 -36.73 -31.85 7.17
N ILE A 8 -37.60 -31.62 8.15
CA ILE A 8 -37.38 -30.62 9.21
C ILE A 8 -36.21 -31.02 10.11
N GLU A 9 -36.07 -32.31 10.44
CA GLU A 9 -34.94 -32.85 11.20
C GLU A 9 -33.62 -32.75 10.44
N THR A 10 -33.65 -33.02 9.14
CA THR A 10 -32.47 -32.91 8.25
C THR A 10 -32.02 -31.45 8.09
N ILE A 11 -32.97 -30.51 8.00
CA ILE A 11 -32.68 -29.07 7.93
C ILE A 11 -32.11 -28.57 9.28
N GLY A 12 -32.60 -29.09 10.41
CA GLY A 12 -32.05 -28.79 11.74
C GLY A 12 -30.60 -29.23 11.89
N GLN A 13 -30.27 -30.45 11.45
CA GLN A 13 -28.90 -30.96 11.47
C GLN A 13 -27.97 -30.20 10.50
N LEU A 14 -28.46 -29.80 9.33
CA LEU A 14 -27.70 -28.98 8.37
C LEU A 14 -27.37 -27.59 8.94
N VAL A 15 -28.31 -26.96 9.64
CA VAL A 15 -28.09 -25.66 10.30
C VAL A 15 -27.08 -25.77 11.44
N GLU A 16 -27.08 -26.87 12.19
CA GLU A 16 -26.15 -27.12 13.28
C GLU A 16 -24.72 -27.38 12.78
N VAL A 17 -24.57 -28.16 11.70
CA VAL A 17 -23.29 -28.39 11.03
C VAL A 17 -22.77 -27.10 10.38
N LEU A 18 -23.65 -26.28 9.77
CA LEU A 18 -23.29 -24.95 9.27
C LEU A 18 -22.83 -24.01 10.38
N LYS A 19 -23.49 -24.02 11.54
CA LYS A 19 -23.09 -23.24 12.73
C LYS A 19 -21.70 -23.63 13.20
N HIS A 20 -21.45 -24.93 13.32
CA HIS A 20 -20.16 -25.47 13.75
C HIS A 20 -19.04 -25.21 12.73
N TYR A 21 -19.37 -25.17 11.43
CA TYR A 21 -18.41 -24.83 10.38
C TYR A 21 -18.05 -23.33 10.39
N ILE A 22 -19.03 -22.45 10.61
CA ILE A 22 -18.82 -21.00 10.75
C ILE A 22 -18.01 -20.66 12.02
N GLU A 23 -18.17 -21.45 13.07
CA GLU A 23 -17.47 -21.26 14.34
C GLU A 23 -15.97 -21.64 14.23
N LEU A 24 -15.64 -22.74 13.54
CA LEU A 24 -14.25 -23.12 13.25
C LEU A 24 -13.56 -22.17 12.25
N GLN A 25 -14.28 -21.74 11.21
CA GLN A 25 -13.75 -20.87 10.16
C GLN A 25 -13.38 -19.48 10.69
N LYS A 26 -14.02 -19.04 11.78
CA LYS A 26 -13.74 -17.77 12.46
C LYS A 26 -12.36 -17.71 13.09
N GLU A 27 -11.81 -18.85 13.50
CA GLU A 27 -10.50 -18.92 14.17
C GLU A 27 -9.37 -19.00 13.14
N SER A 28 -9.55 -19.78 12.06
CA SER A 28 -8.61 -19.84 10.93
C SER A 28 -8.56 -18.52 10.14
N MET A 29 -9.70 -17.84 9.94
CA MET A 29 -9.72 -16.51 9.32
C MET A 29 -9.03 -15.46 10.18
N LYS A 30 -9.06 -15.55 11.52
CA LYS A 30 -8.35 -14.60 12.37
C LYS A 30 -6.83 -14.69 12.18
N LEU A 31 -6.30 -15.91 12.10
CA LEU A 31 -4.87 -16.14 11.87
C LEU A 31 -4.46 -15.69 10.46
N ASP A 32 -5.24 -16.01 9.42
CA ASP A 32 -4.99 -15.55 8.05
C ASP A 32 -5.05 -14.02 7.92
N VAL A 33 -5.99 -13.37 8.61
CA VAL A 33 -6.11 -11.90 8.62
C VAL A 33 -4.92 -11.28 9.33
N VAL A 34 -4.48 -11.84 10.45
CA VAL A 34 -3.27 -11.37 11.17
C VAL A 34 -2.04 -11.54 10.29
N GLU A 35 -1.88 -12.68 9.60
CA GLU A 35 -0.76 -12.91 8.68
C GLU A 35 -0.76 -11.91 7.51
N LYS A 36 -1.92 -11.64 6.91
CA LYS A 36 -2.07 -10.61 5.86
C LYS A 36 -1.75 -9.21 6.37
N ILE A 37 -2.20 -8.85 7.57
CA ILE A 37 -1.90 -7.57 8.20
C ILE A 37 -0.39 -7.45 8.46
N VAL A 38 0.24 -8.50 8.99
CA VAL A 38 1.69 -8.52 9.23
C VAL A 38 2.44 -8.37 7.91
N HIS A 39 2.08 -9.11 6.86
CA HIS A 39 2.72 -9.01 5.55
C HIS A 39 2.57 -7.60 4.94
N LEU A 40 1.40 -6.99 5.12
CA LEU A 40 1.10 -5.64 4.66
C LEU A 40 1.88 -4.59 5.46
N ILE A 41 1.98 -4.74 6.78
CA ILE A 41 2.82 -3.90 7.65
C ILE A 41 4.30 -4.06 7.29
N THR A 42 4.79 -5.28 7.06
CA THR A 42 6.17 -5.54 6.66
C THR A 42 6.46 -4.89 5.30
N ALA A 43 5.56 -5.03 4.33
CA ALA A 43 5.68 -4.39 3.03
C ALA A 43 5.70 -2.86 3.13
N VAL A 44 4.81 -2.26 3.94
CA VAL A 44 4.78 -0.82 4.23
C VAL A 44 6.08 -0.37 4.91
N THR A 45 6.58 -1.14 5.87
CA THR A 45 7.81 -0.82 6.60
C THR A 45 9.03 -0.84 5.68
N ILE A 46 9.19 -1.90 4.88
CA ILE A 46 10.27 -2.01 3.90
C ILE A 46 10.16 -0.88 2.86
N SER A 47 8.95 -0.62 2.36
CA SER A 47 8.67 0.51 1.46
C SER A 47 9.10 1.84 2.08
N ALA A 48 8.75 2.11 3.34
CA ALA A 48 9.11 3.33 4.04
C ALA A 48 10.63 3.48 4.18
N ILE A 49 11.34 2.40 4.51
CA ILE A 49 12.81 2.39 4.58
C ILE A 49 13.43 2.70 3.21
N ILE A 50 12.96 2.05 2.14
CA ILE A 50 13.45 2.28 0.78
C ILE A 50 13.20 3.73 0.36
N VAL A 51 11.99 4.24 0.55
CA VAL A 51 11.64 5.63 0.23
C VAL A 51 12.52 6.60 1.01
N GLY A 52 12.76 6.34 2.30
CA GLY A 52 13.68 7.13 3.12
C GLY A 52 15.11 7.13 2.56
N LEU A 53 15.64 5.97 2.20
CA LEU A 53 16.97 5.83 1.58
C LEU A 53 17.06 6.58 0.25
N VAL A 54 16.02 6.46 -0.59
CA VAL A 54 15.96 7.13 -1.89
C VAL A 54 15.95 8.64 -1.71
N ILE A 55 15.17 9.19 -0.77
CA ILE A 55 15.15 10.63 -0.47
C ILE A 55 16.52 11.10 -0.02
N LEU A 56 17.17 10.39 0.90
CA LEU A 56 18.54 10.68 1.34
C LEU A 56 19.52 10.69 0.17
N ALA A 57 19.50 9.66 -0.67
CA ALA A 57 20.35 9.57 -1.85
C ALA A 57 20.09 10.73 -2.83
N LEU A 58 18.83 11.09 -3.06
CA LEU A 58 18.45 12.21 -3.92
C LEU A 58 18.99 13.54 -3.40
N ILE A 59 18.93 13.77 -2.09
CA ILE A 59 19.47 14.98 -1.46
C ILE A 59 20.97 15.08 -1.72
N TYR A 60 21.73 14.02 -1.41
CA TYR A 60 23.18 14.01 -1.66
C TYR A 60 23.54 14.16 -3.14
N LEU A 61 22.78 13.52 -4.03
CA LEU A 61 22.96 13.65 -5.47
C LEU A 61 22.68 15.07 -5.96
N SER A 62 21.68 15.75 -5.38
CA SER A 62 21.38 17.16 -5.65
C SER A 62 22.53 18.07 -5.24
N PHE A 63 23.08 17.84 -4.04
CA PHE A 63 24.24 18.60 -3.56
C PHE A 63 25.44 18.41 -4.47
N ALA A 64 25.71 17.17 -4.91
CA ALA A 64 26.78 16.89 -5.86
C ALA A 64 26.56 17.64 -7.19
N ALA A 65 25.35 17.60 -7.74
CA ALA A 65 25.01 18.32 -8.98
C ALA A 65 25.15 19.84 -8.82
N ALA A 66 24.68 20.41 -7.70
CA ALA A 66 24.84 21.83 -7.40
C ALA A 66 26.32 22.23 -7.27
N PHE A 67 27.15 21.38 -6.65
CA PHE A 67 28.57 21.64 -6.52
C PHE A 67 29.31 21.60 -7.86
N LEU A 68 28.95 20.66 -8.74
CA LEU A 68 29.50 20.60 -10.10
C LEU A 68 29.14 21.87 -10.89
N LEU A 69 27.88 22.30 -10.85
CA LEU A 69 27.45 23.54 -11.51
C LEU A 69 28.08 24.80 -10.87
N SER A 70 28.33 24.77 -9.57
CA SER A 70 28.93 25.89 -8.83
C SER A 70 30.30 26.28 -9.40
N ASN A 71 31.10 25.32 -9.87
CA ASN A 71 32.41 25.59 -10.46
C ASN A 71 32.36 26.46 -11.74
N CYS A 72 31.21 26.51 -12.44
CA CYS A 72 31.03 27.33 -13.63
C CYS A 72 30.26 28.64 -13.38
N VAL A 73 29.21 28.59 -12.55
CA VAL A 73 28.23 29.69 -12.44
C VAL A 73 28.27 30.39 -11.07
N GLY A 74 29.03 29.85 -10.13
CA GLY A 74 29.06 30.29 -8.73
C GLY A 74 27.96 29.65 -7.89
N THR A 75 28.21 29.53 -6.59
CA THR A 75 27.41 28.76 -5.63
C THR A 75 25.95 29.17 -5.61
N VAL A 76 25.67 30.48 -5.56
CA VAL A 76 24.30 31.02 -5.46
C VAL A 76 23.49 30.71 -6.70
N ALA A 77 24.07 30.89 -7.89
CA ALA A 77 23.40 30.63 -9.16
C ALA A 77 23.16 29.12 -9.37
N ALA A 78 24.12 28.26 -8.97
CA ALA A 78 23.96 26.82 -9.06
C ALA A 78 22.80 26.30 -8.20
N PHE A 79 22.68 26.75 -6.94
CA PHE A 79 21.55 26.39 -6.10
C PHE A 79 20.21 26.92 -6.65
N SER A 80 20.20 28.13 -7.24
CA SER A 80 19.01 28.68 -7.87
C SER A 80 18.54 27.84 -9.08
N ILE A 81 19.47 27.41 -9.93
CA ILE A 81 19.18 26.55 -11.09
C ILE A 81 18.64 25.18 -10.65
N VAL A 82 19.30 24.55 -9.68
CA VAL A 82 18.85 23.26 -9.12
C VAL A 82 17.48 23.40 -8.46
N GLY A 83 17.24 24.48 -7.73
CA GLY A 83 15.93 24.80 -7.15
C GLY A 83 14.83 24.98 -8.20
N CYS A 84 15.09 25.73 -9.26
CA CYS A 84 14.16 25.88 -10.40
C CYS A 84 13.89 24.54 -11.11
N CYS A 85 14.91 23.70 -11.23
CA CYS A 85 14.76 22.35 -11.79
C CYS A 85 13.84 21.49 -10.91
N TYR A 86 14.04 21.51 -9.58
CA TYR A 86 13.16 20.82 -8.64
C TYR A 86 11.73 21.33 -8.66
N LEU A 87 11.55 22.64 -8.77
CA LEU A 87 10.23 23.26 -8.83
C LEU A 87 9.48 22.87 -10.11
N SER A 88 10.21 22.80 -11.23
CA SER A 88 9.66 22.29 -12.50
C SER A 88 9.32 20.80 -12.42
N MET A 89 10.19 19.98 -11.81
CA MET A 89 9.94 18.56 -11.54
C MET A 89 8.71 18.37 -10.66
N LEU A 90 8.54 19.21 -9.63
CA LEU A 90 7.37 19.20 -8.74
C LEU A 90 6.10 19.51 -9.52
N ILE A 91 6.10 20.54 -10.37
CA ILE A 91 4.96 20.87 -11.25
C ILE A 91 4.62 19.68 -12.16
N LEU A 92 5.63 19.05 -12.78
CA LEU A 92 5.43 17.85 -13.61
C LEU A 92 4.83 16.70 -12.78
N CYS A 93 5.35 16.46 -11.58
CA CYS A 93 4.84 15.45 -10.65
C CYS A 93 3.39 15.73 -10.22
N VAL A 94 3.01 16.99 -10.02
CA VAL A 94 1.64 17.38 -9.68
C VAL A 94 0.69 17.13 -10.85
N ILE A 95 1.13 17.32 -12.09
CA ILE A 95 0.35 16.97 -13.29
C ILE A 95 0.23 15.45 -13.44
N PHE A 96 1.32 14.70 -13.20
CA PHE A 96 1.35 13.23 -13.28
C PHE A 96 0.83 12.52 -12.01
N ARG A 97 0.47 13.28 -10.96
CA ARG A 97 -0.06 12.81 -9.66
C ARG A 97 -1.13 11.75 -9.81
N HIS A 98 -2.01 11.93 -10.78
CA HIS A 98 -3.16 11.05 -11.02
C HIS A 98 -2.74 9.63 -11.45
N GLN A 99 -1.57 9.46 -12.09
CA GLN A 99 -1.06 8.13 -12.46
C GLN A 99 -0.15 7.49 -11.40
N TRP A 100 0.67 8.28 -10.70
CA TRP A 100 1.71 7.75 -9.81
C TRP A 100 1.26 7.48 -8.38
N ILE A 101 0.35 8.30 -7.82
CA ILE A 101 -0.06 8.18 -6.41
C ILE A 101 -1.41 7.47 -6.29
N GLU A 102 -2.37 7.83 -7.14
CA GLU A 102 -3.72 7.27 -7.03
C GLU A 102 -3.81 5.80 -7.39
N LYS A 103 -3.11 5.33 -8.44
CA LYS A 103 -3.18 3.92 -8.83
C LYS A 103 -2.65 2.95 -7.78
N PRO A 104 -1.48 3.16 -7.14
CA PRO A 104 -1.04 2.29 -6.05
C PRO A 104 -1.90 2.45 -4.79
N LEU A 105 -2.34 3.67 -4.46
CA LEU A 105 -3.16 3.91 -3.27
C LEU A 105 -4.56 3.29 -3.39
N VAL A 106 -5.20 3.43 -4.55
CA VAL A 106 -6.51 2.81 -4.85
C VAL A 106 -6.37 1.30 -4.93
N ARG A 107 -5.29 0.74 -5.51
CA ARG A 107 -5.06 -0.71 -5.47
C ARG A 107 -4.87 -1.23 -4.05
N PHE A 108 -4.16 -0.49 -3.21
CA PHE A 108 -3.96 -0.86 -1.81
C PHE A 108 -5.26 -0.79 -1.01
N LEU A 109 -6.04 0.30 -1.14
CA LEU A 109 -7.37 0.41 -0.54
C LEU A 109 -8.33 -0.65 -1.07
N ALA A 110 -8.30 -0.94 -2.38
CA ALA A 110 -9.12 -1.98 -2.98
C ALA A 110 -8.72 -3.36 -2.47
N GLN A 111 -7.43 -3.69 -2.35
CA GLN A 111 -6.99 -4.96 -1.77
C GLN A 111 -7.38 -5.10 -0.30
N LEU A 112 -7.40 -4.01 0.47
CA LEU A 112 -7.83 -4.01 1.86
C LEU A 112 -9.36 -4.19 2.00
N PHE A 113 -10.16 -3.56 1.14
CA PHE A 113 -11.63 -3.60 1.21
C PHE A 113 -12.27 -4.78 0.48
N PHE A 114 -11.75 -5.20 -0.68
CA PHE A 114 -12.28 -6.30 -1.49
C PHE A 114 -11.72 -7.68 -1.09
N SER A 115 -10.85 -7.76 -0.08
CA SER A 115 -10.51 -9.03 0.55
C SER A 115 -11.69 -9.51 1.41
N LYS A 116 -12.75 -9.98 0.75
CA LYS A 116 -13.88 -10.71 1.33
C LYS A 116 -13.60 -12.20 1.29
#